data_AF-A0A939A7S2-F1
#
_entry.id   AF-A0A939A7S2-F1
#
_cell.length_a   1.000
_cell.length_b   1.000
_cell.length_c   1.000
_cell.angle_alpha   90.00
_cell.angle_beta   90.00
_cell.angle_gamma   90.00
#
_symmetry.space_group_name_H-M   'P 1'
#
loop_
_entity.id
_entity.type
_entity.pdbx_description
1 polymer ?
#
loop_
_entity_poly.entity_id
_entity_poly.type
_entity_poly.pdbx_seq_one_letter_code
_entity_poly.pdbx_strand_id
1 'polypeptide(L)'
;MKLSDYFENAKGRGVIATADSKGKVGMAVYARPHFLNEKTAVFIMADRLMHKNLQSNPNASYLYVEEGPGYKGKRLYLTKIKEEKNSDL
;
A
#
# COMPACT_ATOMS: atom_id res chain seq x y z
N MET A 1 -18.00 5.82 7.09
CA MET A 1 -17.78 4.82 6.03
C MET A 1 -16.50 4.07 6.35
N LYS A 2 -16.53 2.73 6.25
CA LYS A 2 -15.35 1.89 6.51
C LYS A 2 -14.30 2.09 5.42
N LEU A 3 -13.04 1.79 5.73
CA LEU A 3 -11.98 1.87 4.71
C LEU A 3 -12.18 0.83 3.60
N SER A 4 -12.69 -0.34 3.94
CA SER A 4 -13.07 -1.38 2.96
C SER A 4 -14.01 -0.82 1.89
N ASP A 5 -15.12 -0.22 2.32
CA ASP A 5 -16.17 0.27 1.43
C ASP A 5 -15.65 1.39 0.53
N TYR A 6 -14.76 2.24 1.06
CA TYR A 6 -14.13 3.29 0.27
C TYR A 6 -13.29 2.71 -0.87
N PHE A 7 -12.37 1.80 -0.56
CA PHE A 7 -11.42 1.29 -1.55
C PHE A 7 -12.05 0.30 -2.53
N GLU A 8 -13.18 -0.32 -2.18
CA GLU A 8 -13.95 -1.16 -3.11
C GLU A 8 -14.63 -0.30 -4.20
N ASN A 9 -15.23 0.82 -3.80
CA ASN A 9 -16.07 1.65 -4.68
C ASN A 9 -15.31 2.79 -5.37
N ALA A 10 -14.27 3.34 -4.74
CA ALA A 10 -13.52 4.46 -5.33
C ALA A 10 -12.71 4.01 -6.55
N LYS A 11 -12.75 4.81 -7.61
CA LYS A 11 -11.89 4.69 -8.80
C LYS A 11 -10.81 5.76 -8.73
N GLY A 12 -9.61 5.45 -9.22
CA GLY A 12 -8.44 6.23 -8.87
C GLY A 12 -7.13 5.45 -8.91
N ARG A 13 -6.05 6.16 -8.58
CA ARG A 13 -4.68 5.66 -8.68
C ARG A 13 -3.99 5.63 -7.33
N GLY A 14 -3.40 4.49 -7.01
CA GLY A 14 -2.61 4.26 -5.82
C GLY A 14 -1.11 4.40 -6.07
N VAL A 15 -0.41 5.01 -5.11
CA VAL A 15 1.05 5.10 -5.09
C VAL A 15 1.53 4.73 -3.70
N ILE A 16 2.44 3.76 -3.61
CA ILE A 16 3.11 3.40 -2.36
C ILE A 16 4.53 3.97 -2.35
N ALA A 17 4.94 4.47 -1.20
CA ALA A 17 6.28 4.91 -0.89
C ALA A 17 6.85 4.04 0.22
N THR A 18 8.12 3.65 0.08
CA THR A 18 8.90 2.89 1.07
C THR A 18 10.31 3.47 1.12
N ALA A 19 11.08 3.14 2.16
CA ALA A 19 12.48 3.52 2.24
C ALA A 19 13.33 2.32 2.67
N ASP A 20 14.60 2.29 2.29
CA ASP A 20 15.55 1.32 2.85
C ASP A 20 15.99 1.72 4.28
N SER A 21 16.87 0.92 4.89
CA SER A 21 17.42 1.19 6.23
C SER A 21 18.32 2.43 6.32
N LYS A 22 18.76 2.98 5.19
CA LYS A 22 19.52 4.24 5.11
C LYS A 22 18.62 5.45 4.85
N GLY A 23 17.32 5.24 4.75
CA GLY A 23 16.34 6.31 4.48
C GLY A 23 16.21 6.68 3.01
N LYS A 24 16.77 5.89 2.07
CA LYS A 24 16.59 6.15 0.63
C LYS A 24 15.18 5.77 0.21
N VAL A 25 14.39 6.79 -0.12
CA VAL A 25 12.97 6.64 -0.48
C VAL A 25 12.82 6.19 -1.94
N GLY A 26 11.83 5.34 -2.19
CA GLY A 26 11.32 5.05 -3.53
C GLY A 26 9.79 5.01 -3.56
N MET A 27 9.22 5.16 -4.76
CA MET A 27 7.77 5.15 -4.98
C MET A 27 7.39 4.30 -6.18
N ALA A 28 6.22 3.67 -6.14
CA ALA A 28 5.68 2.90 -7.25
C ALA A 28 4.15 2.97 -7.29
N VAL A 29 3.58 2.88 -8.49
CA VAL A 29 2.13 2.70 -8.67
C VAL A 29 1.73 1.34 -8.13
N TYR A 30 0.67 1.31 -7.33
CA TYR A 30 0.14 0.09 -6.71
C TYR A 30 -1.39 0.04 -6.84
N ALA A 31 -1.91 -1.18 -6.90
CA ALA A 31 -3.35 -1.42 -6.86
C ALA A 31 -3.98 -0.93 -5.55
N ARG A 32 -5.31 -0.89 -5.53
CA ARG A 32 -6.09 -0.63 -4.31
C ARG A 32 -5.82 -1.76 -3.31
N PRO A 33 -5.55 -1.47 -2.03
CA PRO A 33 -5.40 -2.51 -1.02
C PRO A 33 -6.72 -3.24 -0.78
N HIS A 34 -6.62 -4.49 -0.39
CA HIS A 34 -7.73 -5.23 0.22
C HIS A 34 -7.67 -5.07 1.74
N PHE A 35 -8.80 -4.84 2.41
CA PHE A 35 -8.85 -4.72 3.87
C PHE A 35 -9.42 -5.99 4.48
N LEU A 36 -8.64 -6.68 5.32
CA LEU A 36 -9.13 -7.81 6.12
C LEU A 36 -10.03 -7.33 7.27
N ASN A 37 -9.73 -6.14 7.78
CA ASN A 37 -10.49 -5.40 8.79
C ASN A 37 -10.04 -3.92 8.75
N GLU A 38 -10.62 -3.06 9.60
CA GLU A 38 -10.32 -1.60 9.61
C GLU A 38 -8.85 -1.24 9.87
N LYS A 39 -8.04 -2.16 10.42
CA LYS A 39 -6.63 -1.91 10.80
C LYS A 39 -5.62 -2.67 9.94
N THR A 40 -6.07 -3.56 9.06
CA THR A 40 -5.18 -4.43 8.28
C THR A 40 -5.48 -4.34 6.79
N ALA A 41 -4.56 -3.71 6.06
CA ALA A 41 -4.55 -3.64 4.61
C ALA A 41 -3.55 -4.66 4.02
N VAL A 42 -3.91 -5.26 2.89
CA VAL A 42 -3.14 -6.28 2.17
C VAL A 42 -2.80 -5.77 0.78
N PHE A 43 -1.54 -5.97 0.40
CA PHE A 43 -0.98 -5.63 -0.90
C PHE A 43 -0.27 -6.83 -1.50
N ILE A 44 -0.46 -7.06 -2.80
CA ILE A 44 0.36 -7.99 -3.55
C ILE A 44 1.62 -7.23 -4.01
N MET A 45 2.80 -7.68 -3.58
CA MET A 45 4.06 -7.05 -3.93
C MET A 45 4.93 -8.00 -4.76
N ALA A 46 5.33 -7.56 -5.95
CA ALA A 46 6.37 -8.25 -6.71
C ALA A 46 7.73 -8.05 -6.03
N ASP A 47 8.67 -8.98 -6.23
CA ASP A 47 10.02 -8.90 -5.69
C ASP A 47 10.87 -7.82 -6.38
N ARG A 48 10.58 -6.56 -6.04
CA ARG A 48 11.16 -5.34 -6.58
C ARG A 48 11.53 -4.38 -5.45
N LEU A 49 11.95 -3.16 -5.79
CA LEU A 49 12.45 -2.17 -4.83
C LEU A 49 11.54 -1.96 -3.61
N MET A 50 10.21 -1.82 -3.80
CA MET A 50 9.30 -1.57 -2.67
C MET A 50 9.27 -2.76 -1.70
N HIS A 51 9.23 -3.98 -2.23
CA HIS A 51 9.31 -5.20 -1.44
C HIS A 51 10.65 -5.31 -0.71
N LYS A 52 11.77 -5.07 -1.41
CA LYS A 52 13.13 -5.11 -0.84
C LYS A 52 13.32 -4.08 0.29
N ASN A 53 12.83 -2.86 0.10
CA ASN A 53 12.86 -1.83 1.13
C ASN A 53 12.17 -2.31 2.41
N LEU A 54 10.98 -2.91 2.28
CA LEU A 54 10.18 -3.45 3.38
C LEU A 54 10.81 -4.64 4.12
N GLN A 55 11.85 -5.28 3.57
CA GLN A 55 12.63 -6.28 4.31
C GLN A 55 13.60 -5.64 5.31
N SER A 56 14.02 -4.40 5.06
CA SER A 56 14.98 -3.67 5.90
C SER A 56 14.33 -2.58 6.77
N ASN A 57 13.17 -2.09 6.38
CA ASN A 57 12.45 -1.01 7.05
C ASN A 57 10.93 -1.21 6.83
N PRO A 58 10.14 -1.52 7.86
CA PRO A 58 8.76 -1.94 7.70
C PRO A 58 7.79 -0.78 7.37
N ASN A 59 8.26 0.47 7.32
CA ASN A 59 7.40 1.62 7.15
C ASN A 59 7.05 1.87 5.67
N ALA A 60 5.77 2.16 5.42
CA ALA A 60 5.27 2.58 4.12
C ALA A 60 4.24 3.71 4.23
N SER A 61 4.13 4.50 3.17
CA SER A 61 3.06 5.48 3.00
C SER A 61 2.35 5.21 1.68
N TYR A 62 1.03 5.08 1.71
CA TYR A 62 0.21 4.88 0.52
C TYR A 62 -0.68 6.09 0.29
N LEU A 63 -0.60 6.68 -0.89
CA LEU A 63 -1.49 7.74 -1.36
C LEU A 63 -2.43 7.17 -2.41
N TYR A 64 -3.72 7.39 -2.24
CA TYR A 64 -4.73 7.11 -3.24
C TYR A 64 -5.43 8.38 -3.66
N VAL A 65 -5.43 8.65 -4.96
CA VAL A 65 -6.09 9.81 -5.57
C VAL A 65 -7.29 9.32 -6.36
N GLU A 66 -8.47 9.85 -6.06
CA GLU A 66 -9.71 9.55 -6.77
C GLU A 66 -9.67 10.10 -8.20
N GLU A 67 -10.37 9.45 -9.12
CA GLU A 67 -10.65 10.00 -10.45
C GLU A 67 -11.62 11.19 -10.35
N GLY A 68 -11.40 12.20 -11.20
CA GLY A 68 -12.27 13.38 -11.31
C GLY A 68 -11.59 14.69 -10.90
N PRO A 69 -12.35 15.80 -10.86
CA PRO A 69 -11.81 17.12 -10.57
C PRO A 69 -11.44 17.29 -9.08
N GLY A 70 -10.38 18.07 -8.84
CA GLY A 70 -9.90 18.40 -7.51
C GLY A 70 -8.92 17.38 -6.92
N TYR A 71 -8.65 17.49 -5.62
CA TYR A 71 -7.68 16.67 -4.90
C TYR A 71 -8.38 15.81 -3.84
N LYS A 72 -9.13 14.81 -4.30
CA LYS A 72 -9.84 13.86 -3.43
C LYS A 72 -9.08 12.55 -3.33
N GLY A 73 -9.13 11.94 -2.14
CA GLY A 73 -8.32 10.77 -1.88
C GLY A 73 -8.13 10.44 -0.42
N LYS A 74 -7.32 9.41 -0.16
CA LYS A 74 -6.92 8.99 1.18
C LYS A 74 -5.43 8.70 1.24
N ARG A 75 -4.85 8.94 2.41
CA ARG A 75 -3.49 8.55 2.76
C ARG A 75 -3.55 7.48 3.84
N LEU A 76 -2.74 6.45 3.69
CA LEU A 76 -2.54 5.41 4.70
C LEU A 76 -1.07 5.43 5.10
N TYR A 77 -0.81 5.51 6.40
CA TYR A 77 0.50 5.30 6.97
C TYR A 77 0.53 3.89 7.53
N LEU A 78 1.50 3.10 7.08
CA LEU A 78 1.47 1.65 7.19
C LEU A 78 2.78 1.16 7.81
N THR A 79 2.66 0.09 8.57
CA THR A 79 3.79 -0.72 9.02
C THR A 79 3.54 -2.15 8.56
N LYS A 80 4.49 -2.75 7.85
CA LYS A 80 4.43 -4.16 7.45
C LYS A 80 4.47 -5.02 8.72
N ILE A 81 3.40 -5.77 8.95
CA ILE A 81 3.26 -6.67 10.13
C ILE A 81 3.53 -8.14 9.80
N LYS A 82 3.29 -8.56 8.55
CA LYS A 82 3.43 -9.94 8.07
C LYS A 82 3.64 -9.95 6.57
N GLU A 83 4.27 -11.01 6.06
CA GLU A 83 4.31 -11.38 4.65
C GLU A 83 3.88 -12.84 4.54
N GLU A 84 3.07 -13.15 3.53
CA GLU A 84 2.74 -14.52 3.16
C GLU A 84 3.17 -14.73 1.71
N LYS A 85 3.80 -15.87 1.45
CA LYS A 85 4.08 -16.37 0.10
C LYS A 85 3.16 -17.56 -0.11
N ASN A 86 2.79 -17.84 -1.36
CA ASN A 86 2.08 -19.08 -1.65
C ASN A 86 2.89 -20.24 -1.06
N SER A 87 2.24 -20.99 -0.17
CA SER A 87 2.71 -22.30 0.24
C SER A 87 2.64 -23.17 -1.01
N ASP A 88 3.74 -23.82 -1.37
CA ASP A 88 3.68 -24.96 -2.27
C ASP A 88 2.71 -25.96 -1.60
N LEU A 89 1.54 -26.17 -2.22
CA LEU A 89 0.61 -27.25 -1.85
C LEU A 89 1.17 -28.57 -2.35
#